data_AF-J5PFM6-F1
#
_entry.id   AF-J5PFM6-F1
#
_cell.length_a   1.000
_cell.length_b   1.000
_cell.length_c   1.000
_cell.angle_alpha   90.00
_cell.angle_beta   90.00
_cell.angle_gamma   90.00
#
_symmetry.space_group_name_H-M   'P 1'
#
loop_
_entity.id
_entity.type
_entity.pdbx_description
1 polymer ?
#
loop_
_entity_poly.entity_id
_entity_poly.type
_entity_poly.pdbx_seq_one_letter_code
_entity_poly.pdbx_strand_id
1 'polypeptide(L)'
;MNPLFPKNLLQLTSIGEVKSSLTVKNSSPTQSTDAYSWNYDENFPNEVDPISESETSKETQYNFSFPIYSFGETLLFSIEENFINISPIFGNMISRSIVSQLIKTSPDIIVIGSSDRISNMKKMTKSECTLQPPEFITGFIGSVLTQLIIGENKGMNFKCLIVPSEGPNGFEKISLSDMGSLIDVCSQWLGFDHSKYSQECYRLWRCDSAAIGAQSGLYI
;
A
#
# COMPACT_ATOMS: atom_id res chain seq x y z
N MET A 1 -4.86 6.49 1.64
CA MET A 1 -6.20 6.06 2.13
C MET A 1 -6.53 6.45 3.57
N ASN A 2 -5.59 7.03 4.34
CA ASN A 2 -5.83 7.49 5.72
C ASN A 2 -7.10 8.35 5.93
N PRO A 3 -7.52 9.23 4.99
CA PRO A 3 -8.75 10.02 5.16
C PRO A 3 -10.04 9.21 5.32
N LEU A 4 -10.06 7.92 4.91
CA LEU A 4 -11.20 7.02 5.10
C LEU A 4 -11.31 6.50 6.54
N PHE A 5 -10.30 6.75 7.39
CA PHE A 5 -10.30 6.27 8.76
C PHE A 5 -10.10 7.43 9.77
N PRO A 6 -11.09 8.30 9.97
CA PRO A 6 -10.96 9.45 10.88
C PRO A 6 -10.74 8.99 12.33
N LYS A 7 -9.54 9.24 12.86
CA LYS A 7 -9.07 8.74 14.17
C LYS A 7 -10.04 8.98 15.32
N ASN A 8 -10.60 10.19 15.42
CA ASN A 8 -11.50 10.56 16.51
C ASN A 8 -12.91 9.99 16.36
N LEU A 9 -13.40 9.88 15.11
CA LEU A 9 -14.74 9.35 14.85
C LEU A 9 -14.79 7.84 15.10
N LEU A 10 -13.74 7.13 14.66
CA LEU A 10 -13.62 5.68 14.78
C LEU A 10 -13.01 5.22 16.10
N GLN A 11 -12.47 6.14 16.91
CA GLN A 11 -11.72 5.84 18.13
C GLN A 11 -10.59 4.84 17.87
N LEU A 12 -9.76 5.12 16.86
CA LEU A 12 -8.66 4.24 16.47
C LEU A 12 -7.65 4.09 17.63
N THR A 13 -7.39 2.85 18.03
CA THR A 13 -6.39 2.50 19.04
C THR A 13 -5.25 1.71 18.40
N SER A 14 -4.00 2.00 18.77
CA SER A 14 -2.84 1.20 18.32
C SER A 14 -2.72 -0.03 19.20
N ILE A 15 -2.72 -1.22 18.60
CA ILE A 15 -2.67 -2.51 19.32
C ILE A 15 -1.32 -3.22 19.18
N GLY A 16 -0.49 -2.79 18.23
CA GLY A 16 0.78 -3.45 17.96
C GLY A 16 1.52 -2.81 16.78
N GLU A 17 2.61 -3.44 16.37
CA GLU A 17 3.47 -2.96 15.30
C GLU A 17 4.03 -4.15 14.53
N VAL A 18 4.05 -4.04 13.20
CA VAL A 18 4.78 -4.99 12.35
C VAL A 18 6.16 -4.40 12.08
N LYS A 19 7.20 -5.20 12.26
CA LYS A 19 8.59 -4.82 12.01
C LYS A 19 9.19 -5.71 10.93
N SER A 20 9.90 -5.12 9.99
CA SER A 20 10.70 -5.83 9.00
C SER A 20 12.05 -5.14 8.85
N SER A 21 13.12 -5.93 8.75
CA SER A 21 14.47 -5.43 8.54
C SER A 21 15.06 -6.01 7.26
N LEU A 22 15.74 -5.19 6.47
CA LEU A 22 16.58 -5.62 5.35
C LEU A 22 18.03 -5.34 5.71
N THR A 23 18.86 -6.39 5.69
CA THR A 23 20.30 -6.26 5.81
C THR A 23 20.91 -6.42 4.43
N VAL A 24 21.48 -5.33 3.90
CA VAL A 24 22.22 -5.39 2.65
C VAL A 24 23.66 -5.74 2.98
N LYS A 25 24.10 -6.92 2.51
CA LYS A 25 25.50 -7.33 2.58
C LYS A 25 26.15 -6.98 1.24
N ASN A 26 27.23 -6.21 1.26
CA ASN A 26 28.03 -5.98 0.07
C ASN A 26 28.54 -7.33 -0.43
N SER A 27 28.08 -7.76 -1.61
CA SER A 27 28.62 -8.94 -2.25
C SER A 27 30.08 -8.68 -2.62
N SER A 28 30.98 -9.57 -2.19
CA SER A 28 32.33 -9.65 -2.73
C SER A 28 32.26 -9.70 -4.26
N PRO A 29 33.15 -9.00 -4.99
CA PRO A 29 33.07 -8.88 -6.44
C PRO A 29 33.08 -10.27 -7.08
N THR A 30 31.97 -10.62 -7.74
CA THR A 30 31.89 -11.84 -8.55
C THR A 30 32.87 -11.73 -9.71
N GLN A 31 33.95 -12.52 -9.64
CA GLN A 31 34.85 -12.75 -10.75
C GLN A 31 34.10 -13.43 -11.92
N SER A 32 34.03 -12.70 -13.04
CA SER A 32 33.99 -13.14 -14.45
C SER A 32 33.29 -14.48 -14.80
N THR A 33 32.25 -14.42 -15.63
CA THR A 33 32.25 -14.83 -17.07
C THR A 33 30.83 -14.82 -17.67
N ASP A 34 30.68 -14.17 -18.83
CA ASP A 34 29.67 -14.38 -19.89
C ASP A 34 28.18 -14.59 -19.56
N ALA A 35 27.66 -13.87 -18.57
CA ALA A 35 26.21 -13.70 -18.42
C ALA A 35 25.90 -12.23 -18.18
N TYR A 36 24.88 -11.71 -18.86
CA TYR A 36 24.29 -10.40 -18.56
C TYR A 36 23.89 -10.40 -17.07
N SER A 37 24.79 -9.89 -16.23
CA SER A 37 24.56 -9.75 -14.80
C SER A 37 23.88 -8.40 -14.59
N TRP A 38 22.73 -8.43 -13.92
CA TRP A 38 22.06 -7.23 -13.46
C TRP A 38 22.97 -6.57 -12.42
N ASN A 39 23.77 -5.60 -12.85
CA ASN A 39 24.61 -4.83 -11.95
C ASN A 39 23.70 -3.83 -11.22
N TYR A 40 23.53 -4.03 -9.91
CA TYR A 40 22.69 -3.18 -9.07
C TYR A 40 23.22 -1.74 -9.06
N ASP A 41 24.55 -1.58 -9.10
CA ASP A 41 25.24 -0.29 -9.08
C ASP A 41 25.04 0.52 -10.37
N GLU A 42 24.87 -0.14 -11.53
CA GLU A 42 24.61 0.55 -12.80
C GLU A 42 23.13 0.96 -12.96
N ASN A 43 22.20 0.21 -12.35
CA ASN A 43 20.76 0.40 -12.55
C ASN A 43 20.09 1.27 -11.48
N PHE A 44 20.73 1.45 -10.32
CA PHE A 44 20.23 2.30 -9.23
C PHE A 44 21.31 3.28 -8.74
N PRO A 45 21.86 4.15 -9.62
CA PRO A 45 22.98 5.04 -9.29
C PRO A 45 22.66 6.10 -8.21
N ASN A 46 21.39 6.24 -7.82
CA ASN A 46 20.97 7.19 -6.79
C ASN A 46 20.91 6.57 -5.37
N GLU A 47 21.07 5.25 -5.23
CA GLU A 47 21.03 4.58 -3.92
C GLU A 47 22.42 4.26 -3.35
N VAL A 48 23.47 4.41 -4.16
CA VAL A 48 24.87 4.16 -3.77
C VAL A 48 25.67 5.43 -4.05
N ASP A 49 26.07 6.13 -2.99
CA ASP A 49 26.95 7.30 -3.11
C ASP A 49 28.36 6.80 -3.54
N PRO A 50 28.83 7.09 -4.77
CA PRO A 50 30.10 6.56 -5.26
C PRO A 50 31.32 7.12 -4.52
N ILE A 51 31.12 8.11 -3.63
CA ILE A 51 32.19 8.88 -2.99
C ILE A 51 32.50 8.37 -1.57
N SER A 52 31.77 7.38 -1.03
CA SER A 52 32.12 6.79 0.26
C SER A 52 33.28 5.77 0.17
N GLU A 53 34.36 6.13 -0.53
CA GLU A 53 35.66 5.47 -0.41
C GLU A 53 36.30 5.90 0.91
N SER A 54 35.86 5.34 2.05
CA SER A 54 36.66 5.17 3.28
C SER A 54 35.85 4.77 4.52
N GLU A 55 34.89 3.86 4.46
CA GLU A 55 34.40 3.25 5.70
C GLU A 55 34.28 1.73 5.59
N THR A 56 35.01 1.04 6.47
CA THR A 56 34.82 -0.35 6.93
C THR A 56 33.45 -0.92 6.58
N SER A 57 33.43 -2.11 5.95
CA SER A 57 32.30 -3.02 5.75
C SER A 57 31.17 -2.86 6.79
N LYS A 58 30.31 -1.87 6.60
CA LYS A 58 29.14 -1.63 7.44
C LYS A 58 27.99 -2.32 6.72
N GLU A 59 27.49 -3.40 7.31
CA GLU A 59 26.19 -3.93 6.94
C GLU A 59 25.16 -2.82 7.14
N THR A 60 24.52 -2.36 6.06
CA THR A 60 23.47 -1.35 6.17
C THR A 60 22.16 -2.07 6.49
N GLN A 61 21.62 -1.79 7.68
CA GLN A 61 20.35 -2.33 8.14
C GLN A 61 19.24 -1.29 7.97
N TYR A 62 18.26 -1.59 7.14
CA TYR A 62 17.05 -0.79 6.97
C TYR A 62 15.91 -1.41 7.78
N ASN A 63 15.37 -0.67 8.75
CA ASN A 63 14.26 -1.12 9.58
C ASN A 63 12.99 -0.37 9.21
N PHE A 64 11.93 -1.10 8.91
CA PHE A 64 10.60 -0.57 8.64
C PHE A 64 9.64 -1.07 9.69
N SER A 65 8.86 -0.15 10.24
CA SER A 65 7.83 -0.50 11.20
C SER A 65 6.59 0.33 10.99
N PHE A 66 5.43 -0.31 11.11
CA PHE A 66 4.14 0.38 11.01
C PHE A 66 3.17 -0.15 12.07
N PRO A 67 2.38 0.74 12.69
CA PRO A 67 1.42 0.37 13.71
C PRO A 67 0.22 -0.37 13.11
N ILE A 68 -0.30 -1.32 13.88
CA ILE A 68 -1.59 -1.97 13.64
C ILE A 68 -2.62 -1.24 14.48
N TYR A 69 -3.68 -0.75 13.83
CA TYR A 69 -4.77 -0.09 14.54
C TYR A 69 -5.96 -1.03 14.71
N SER A 70 -6.81 -0.74 15.69
CA SER A 70 -8.12 -1.36 15.86
C SER A 70 -9.18 -0.28 16.09
N PHE A 71 -10.39 -0.55 15.60
CA PHE A 71 -11.59 0.23 15.90
C PHE A 71 -12.77 -0.75 16.03
N GLY A 72 -13.48 -0.69 17.16
CA GLY A 72 -14.46 -1.72 17.49
C GLY A 72 -13.84 -3.12 17.45
N GLU A 73 -14.42 -4.01 16.65
CA GLU A 73 -13.95 -5.39 16.45
C GLU A 73 -13.09 -5.55 15.18
N THR A 74 -12.75 -4.46 14.49
CA THR A 74 -12.03 -4.48 13.22
C THR A 74 -10.56 -4.09 13.37
N LEU A 75 -9.68 -4.82 12.69
CA LEU A 75 -8.26 -4.48 12.57
C LEU A 75 -7.99 -3.67 11.30
N LEU A 76 -7.12 -2.68 11.41
CA LEU A 76 -6.67 -1.84 10.31
C LEU A 76 -5.16 -1.96 10.14
N PHE A 77 -4.76 -2.54 9.02
CA PHE A 77 -3.38 -2.56 8.53
C PHE A 77 -3.24 -1.50 7.44
N SER A 78 -2.58 -0.39 7.76
CA SER A 78 -2.30 0.68 6.80
C SER A 78 -0.80 0.76 6.57
N ILE A 79 -0.36 0.38 5.37
CA ILE A 79 1.05 0.43 4.99
C ILE A 79 1.38 1.81 4.44
N GLU A 80 2.49 2.35 4.92
CA GLU A 80 3.12 3.52 4.32
C GLU A 80 3.96 3.06 3.13
N GLU A 81 3.54 3.43 1.93
CA GLU A 81 4.34 3.29 0.73
C GLU A 81 5.08 4.61 0.47
N ASN A 82 6.30 4.51 -0.05
CA ASN A 82 7.06 5.66 -0.50
C ASN A 82 8.02 5.20 -1.58
N PHE A 83 7.74 5.57 -2.83
CA PHE A 83 8.51 5.17 -4.00
C PHE A 83 10.00 5.52 -3.91
N ILE A 84 10.35 6.59 -3.18
CA ILE A 84 11.74 7.09 -3.06
C ILE A 84 12.50 6.30 -2.00
N ASN A 85 11.86 5.98 -0.87
CA ASN A 85 12.57 5.51 0.33
C ASN A 85 12.27 4.05 0.70
N ILE A 86 11.20 3.46 0.16
CA ILE A 86 10.69 2.16 0.60
C ILE A 86 10.65 1.21 -0.60
N SER A 87 11.58 0.26 -0.61
CA SER A 87 11.61 -0.78 -1.63
C SER A 87 10.33 -1.64 -1.58
N PRO A 88 9.72 -1.99 -2.73
CA PRO A 88 8.55 -2.87 -2.79
C PRO A 88 8.75 -4.25 -2.14
N ILE A 89 10.01 -4.69 -1.95
CA ILE A 89 10.30 -5.97 -1.29
C ILE A 89 9.73 -6.04 0.14
N PHE A 90 9.70 -4.91 0.85
CA PHE A 90 9.10 -4.85 2.19
C PHE A 90 7.60 -5.14 2.11
N GLY A 91 6.89 -4.48 1.20
CA GLY A 91 5.46 -4.74 0.98
C GLY A 91 5.17 -6.20 0.62
N ASN A 92 6.03 -6.82 -0.20
CA ASN A 92 5.91 -8.23 -0.57
C ASN A 92 6.06 -9.17 0.63
N MET A 93 7.04 -8.91 1.51
CA MET A 93 7.27 -9.73 2.71
C MET A 93 6.21 -9.49 3.78
N ILE A 94 5.81 -8.23 3.97
CA ILE A 94 4.76 -7.84 4.92
C ILE A 94 3.43 -8.46 4.52
N SER A 95 3.04 -8.39 3.24
CA SER A 95 1.78 -8.98 2.76
C SER A 95 1.72 -10.49 2.97
N ARG A 96 2.82 -11.21 2.70
CA ARG A 96 2.95 -12.65 3.01
C ARG A 96 2.74 -12.91 4.50
N SER A 97 3.42 -12.15 5.36
CA SER A 97 3.33 -12.30 6.81
C SER A 97 1.90 -12.04 7.32
N ILE A 98 1.30 -10.91 6.94
CA ILE A 98 -0.07 -10.55 7.36
C ILE A 98 -1.07 -11.62 6.95
N VAL A 99 -1.10 -12.01 5.67
CA VAL A 99 -2.08 -12.99 5.17
C VAL A 99 -1.88 -14.36 5.81
N SER A 100 -0.63 -14.77 6.08
CA SER A 100 -0.34 -16.04 6.77
C SER A 100 -0.83 -16.09 8.23
N GLN A 101 -0.97 -14.94 8.89
CA GLN A 101 -1.54 -14.88 10.23
C GLN A 101 -3.07 -14.80 10.18
N LEU A 102 -3.62 -14.02 9.24
CA LEU A 102 -5.06 -13.85 9.09
C LEU A 102 -5.76 -15.15 8.68
N ILE A 103 -5.13 -16.04 7.91
CA ILE A 103 -5.78 -17.30 7.51
C ILE A 103 -6.17 -18.19 8.70
N LYS A 104 -5.43 -18.10 9.80
CA LYS A 104 -5.67 -18.90 11.02
C LYS A 104 -7.00 -18.55 11.68
N THR A 105 -7.45 -17.30 11.54
CA THR A 105 -8.71 -16.80 12.10
C THR A 105 -9.81 -16.67 11.04
N SER A 106 -9.47 -16.79 9.76
CA SER A 106 -10.39 -16.71 8.62
C SER A 106 -11.37 -15.51 8.67
N PRO A 107 -10.88 -14.27 8.87
CA PRO A 107 -11.72 -13.08 8.89
C PRO A 107 -12.18 -12.69 7.48
N ASP A 108 -13.24 -11.88 7.42
CA ASP A 108 -13.62 -11.18 6.19
C ASP A 108 -12.64 -10.04 5.91
N ILE A 109 -11.96 -10.10 4.76
CA ILE A 109 -10.91 -9.14 4.42
C ILE A 109 -11.46 -8.01 3.54
N ILE A 110 -11.08 -6.78 3.86
CA ILE A 110 -11.32 -5.61 3.02
C ILE A 110 -9.97 -5.07 2.54
N VAL A 111 -9.77 -5.04 1.23
CA VAL A 111 -8.61 -4.42 0.59
C VAL A 111 -9.04 -3.11 -0.04
N ILE A 112 -8.38 -2.00 0.29
CA ILE A 112 -8.66 -0.68 -0.28
C ILE A 112 -7.35 -0.09 -0.77
N GLY A 113 -7.35 0.43 -1.99
CA GLY A 113 -6.17 1.06 -2.56
C GLY A 113 -6.46 1.80 -3.85
N SER A 114 -5.41 2.12 -4.57
CA SER A 114 -5.49 2.81 -5.85
C SER A 114 -4.56 2.20 -6.89
N SER A 115 -4.78 2.50 -8.16
CA SER A 115 -3.91 2.06 -9.24
C SER A 115 -3.91 3.05 -10.41
N ASP A 116 -2.74 3.25 -11.00
CA ASP A 116 -2.52 3.99 -12.25
C ASP A 116 -2.82 3.16 -13.51
N ARG A 117 -3.22 1.90 -13.35
CA ARG A 117 -3.48 0.95 -14.44
C ARG A 117 -4.95 0.59 -14.57
N ILE A 118 -5.84 1.35 -13.94
CA ILE A 118 -7.28 1.17 -14.07
C ILE A 118 -7.94 2.46 -14.53
N SER A 119 -8.97 2.35 -15.35
CA SER A 119 -9.68 3.51 -15.93
C SER A 119 -10.82 4.02 -15.05
N ASN A 120 -11.45 3.12 -14.29
CA ASN A 120 -12.58 3.43 -13.43
C ASN A 120 -12.50 2.62 -12.12
N MET A 121 -13.22 3.06 -11.10
CA MET A 121 -13.29 2.36 -9.81
C MET A 121 -13.69 0.89 -9.99
N LYS A 122 -12.94 0.00 -9.33
CA LYS A 122 -13.13 -1.45 -9.39
C LYS A 122 -13.56 -1.98 -8.02
N LYS A 123 -14.61 -2.79 -8.03
CA LYS A 123 -15.07 -3.58 -6.88
C LYS A 123 -14.87 -5.05 -7.23
N MET A 124 -13.97 -5.71 -6.53
CA MET A 124 -13.63 -7.11 -6.81
C MET A 124 -13.86 -7.95 -5.57
N THR A 125 -14.11 -9.24 -5.79
CA THR A 125 -14.23 -10.22 -4.73
C THR A 125 -13.37 -11.43 -5.08
N LYS A 126 -13.33 -12.43 -4.19
CA LYS A 126 -12.68 -13.71 -4.46
C LYS A 126 -13.18 -14.38 -5.76
N SER A 127 -14.47 -14.27 -6.07
CA SER A 127 -15.10 -14.94 -7.22
C SER A 127 -15.27 -14.04 -8.45
N GLU A 128 -15.15 -12.73 -8.30
CA GLU A 128 -15.45 -11.76 -9.35
C GLU A 128 -14.31 -10.78 -9.54
N CYS A 129 -13.70 -10.81 -10.72
CA CYS A 129 -12.69 -9.86 -11.16
C CYS A 129 -13.30 -8.90 -12.18
N THR A 130 -13.43 -7.62 -11.81
CA THR A 130 -13.98 -6.57 -12.68
C THR A 130 -12.92 -5.83 -13.49
N LEU A 131 -11.66 -6.28 -13.44
CA LEU A 131 -10.58 -5.73 -14.27
C LEU A 131 -10.78 -6.18 -15.72
N GLN A 132 -10.59 -5.27 -16.65
CA GLN A 132 -10.63 -5.56 -18.08
C GLN A 132 -9.22 -5.43 -18.65
N PRO A 133 -8.66 -6.45 -19.31
CA PRO A 133 -7.34 -6.32 -19.92
C PRO A 133 -7.27 -5.10 -20.86
N PRO A 134 -6.19 -4.27 -20.78
CA PRO A 134 -4.92 -4.52 -20.10
C PRO A 134 -4.84 -3.95 -18.67
N GLU A 135 -5.94 -3.73 -17.95
CA GLU A 135 -5.93 -3.24 -16.57
C GLU A 135 -5.35 -4.26 -15.58
N PHE A 136 -4.56 -3.79 -14.62
CA PHE A 136 -3.96 -4.62 -13.57
C PHE A 136 -3.70 -3.83 -12.29
N ILE A 137 -3.22 -4.50 -11.24
CA ILE A 137 -2.94 -3.91 -9.93
C ILE A 137 -1.54 -4.33 -9.49
N THR A 138 -0.76 -3.37 -8.96
CA THR A 138 0.61 -3.57 -8.48
C THR A 138 0.77 -3.02 -7.06
N GLY A 139 2.02 -2.83 -6.60
CA GLY A 139 2.33 -2.27 -5.29
C GLY A 139 1.94 -3.21 -4.15
N PHE A 140 1.84 -2.65 -2.94
CA PHE A 140 1.50 -3.42 -1.76
C PHE A 140 0.15 -4.16 -1.90
N ILE A 141 -0.86 -3.49 -2.45
CA ILE A 141 -2.19 -4.08 -2.65
C ILE A 141 -2.16 -5.25 -3.65
N GLY A 142 -1.35 -5.16 -4.71
CA GLY A 142 -1.16 -6.26 -5.66
C GLY A 142 -0.54 -7.46 -4.99
N SER A 143 0.42 -7.24 -4.10
CA SER A 143 1.05 -8.31 -3.32
C SER A 143 0.08 -8.95 -2.33
N VAL A 144 -0.76 -8.17 -1.64
CA VAL A 144 -1.85 -8.69 -0.78
C VAL A 144 -2.82 -9.55 -1.59
N LEU A 145 -3.33 -9.04 -2.71
CA LEU A 145 -4.26 -9.79 -3.57
C LEU A 145 -3.63 -11.07 -4.12
N THR A 146 -2.34 -11.04 -4.48
CA THR A 146 -1.59 -12.22 -4.90
C THR A 146 -1.57 -13.30 -3.81
N GLN A 147 -1.33 -12.91 -2.55
CA GLN A 147 -1.36 -13.86 -1.43
C GLN A 147 -2.75 -14.43 -1.17
N LEU A 148 -3.81 -13.63 -1.35
CA LEU A 148 -5.20 -14.05 -1.14
C LEU A 148 -5.74 -14.97 -2.25
N ILE A 149 -5.27 -14.80 -3.49
CA ILE A 149 -5.79 -15.47 -4.68
C ILE A 149 -4.93 -16.68 -5.09
N ILE A 150 -3.60 -16.49 -5.16
CA ILE A 150 -2.68 -17.46 -5.79
C ILE A 150 -1.75 -18.11 -4.76
N GLY A 151 -1.44 -17.40 -3.67
CA GLY A 151 -0.46 -17.84 -2.66
C GLY A 151 -0.83 -19.12 -1.91
N GLU A 152 0.07 -19.55 -1.04
CA GLU A 152 -0.12 -20.74 -0.17
C GLU A 152 -1.36 -20.59 0.73
N ASN A 153 -1.72 -19.35 1.06
CA ASN A 153 -2.85 -18.97 1.91
C ASN A 153 -4.10 -18.57 1.08
N LYS A 154 -4.26 -19.15 -0.11
CA LYS A 154 -5.40 -18.85 -0.99
C LYS A 154 -6.74 -19.26 -0.38
N GLY A 155 -7.79 -18.60 -0.84
CA GLY A 155 -9.17 -19.02 -0.58
C GLY A 155 -9.89 -18.28 0.54
N MET A 156 -9.24 -17.29 1.17
CA MET A 156 -9.88 -16.37 2.10
C MET A 156 -10.94 -15.51 1.38
N ASN A 157 -12.04 -15.23 2.07
CA ASN A 157 -13.04 -14.31 1.55
C ASN A 157 -12.52 -12.87 1.65
N PHE A 158 -12.59 -12.14 0.53
CA PHE A 158 -12.23 -10.74 0.51
C PHE A 158 -13.18 -9.94 -0.40
N LYS A 159 -13.32 -8.66 -0.07
CA LYS A 159 -13.82 -7.62 -0.96
C LYS A 159 -12.74 -6.56 -1.15
N CYS A 160 -12.60 -6.08 -2.37
CA CYS A 160 -11.52 -5.19 -2.79
C CYS A 160 -12.10 -3.97 -3.50
N LEU A 161 -11.64 -2.78 -3.11
CA LEU A 161 -12.02 -1.51 -3.69
C LEU A 161 -10.78 -0.76 -4.17
N ILE A 162 -10.62 -0.64 -5.48
CA ILE A 162 -9.50 0.09 -6.08
C ILE A 162 -10.04 1.28 -6.87
N VAL A 163 -9.48 2.47 -6.64
CA VAL A 163 -9.79 3.66 -7.44
C VAL A 163 -8.64 4.05 -8.38
N PRO A 164 -8.96 4.69 -9.51
CA PRO A 164 -7.93 5.28 -10.37
C PRO A 164 -7.10 6.30 -9.58
N SER A 165 -5.79 6.29 -9.81
CA SER A 165 -4.88 7.33 -9.32
C SER A 165 -3.75 7.58 -10.28
N GLU A 166 -3.09 8.72 -10.18
CA GLU A 166 -1.82 8.99 -10.87
C GLU A 166 -0.70 9.30 -9.87
N GLY A 167 0.54 9.25 -10.32
CA GLY A 167 1.72 9.51 -9.50
C GLY A 167 2.36 8.25 -8.90
N PRO A 168 3.58 8.37 -8.36
CA PRO A 168 4.30 7.24 -7.78
C PRO A 168 3.72 6.82 -6.42
N ASN A 169 3.99 5.59 -6.00
CA ASN A 169 3.52 5.06 -4.72
C ASN A 169 3.90 5.97 -3.54
N GLY A 170 2.94 6.29 -2.68
CA GLY A 170 3.09 7.23 -1.56
C GLY A 170 2.84 8.71 -1.92
N PHE A 171 2.63 9.04 -3.19
CA PHE A 171 2.39 10.40 -3.67
C PHE A 171 1.19 10.49 -4.63
N GLU A 172 0.27 9.53 -4.50
CA GLU A 172 -0.86 9.35 -5.40
C GLU A 172 -1.78 10.58 -5.44
N LYS A 173 -2.30 10.87 -6.63
CA LYS A 173 -3.34 11.88 -6.89
C LYS A 173 -4.62 11.18 -7.30
N ILE A 174 -5.72 11.57 -6.66
CA ILE A 174 -7.03 10.93 -6.85
C ILE A 174 -8.04 12.03 -7.21
N SER A 175 -8.99 11.73 -8.07
CA SER A 175 -10.05 12.68 -8.43
C SER A 175 -11.02 12.90 -7.25
N LEU A 176 -11.63 14.08 -7.16
CA LEU A 176 -12.63 14.36 -6.11
C LEU A 176 -13.86 13.43 -6.22
N SER A 177 -14.23 13.02 -7.44
CA SER A 177 -15.30 12.05 -7.69
C SER A 177 -14.96 10.66 -7.16
N ASP A 178 -13.72 10.20 -7.34
CA ASP A 178 -13.28 8.91 -6.83
C ASP A 178 -13.13 8.94 -5.31
N MET A 179 -12.68 10.07 -4.73
CA MET A 179 -12.69 10.26 -3.28
C MET A 179 -14.09 10.15 -2.69
N GLY A 180 -15.10 10.77 -3.32
CA GLY A 180 -16.50 10.62 -2.91
C GLY A 180 -16.97 9.17 -3.00
N SER A 181 -16.68 8.51 -4.11
CA SER A 181 -17.04 7.09 -4.32
C SER A 181 -16.39 6.17 -3.29
N LEU A 182 -15.14 6.42 -2.90
CA LEU A 182 -14.47 5.71 -1.80
C LEU A 182 -15.22 5.86 -0.48
N ILE A 183 -15.60 7.10 -0.13
CA ILE A 183 -16.31 7.39 1.11
C ILE A 183 -17.63 6.63 1.15
N ASP A 184 -18.42 6.68 0.07
CA ASP A 184 -19.73 6.03 0.00
C ASP A 184 -19.62 4.53 0.22
N VAL A 185 -18.71 3.88 -0.52
CA VAL A 185 -18.53 2.43 -0.46
C VAL A 185 -17.94 2.00 0.87
N CYS A 186 -16.97 2.73 1.41
CA CYS A 186 -16.37 2.40 2.70
C CYS A 186 -17.37 2.57 3.85
N SER A 187 -18.17 3.65 3.83
CA SER A 187 -19.25 3.86 4.81
C SER A 187 -20.23 2.69 4.81
N GLN A 188 -20.63 2.24 3.62
CA GLN A 188 -21.53 1.09 3.46
C GLN A 188 -20.88 -0.20 3.96
N TRP A 189 -19.61 -0.44 3.63
CA TRP A 189 -18.92 -1.68 3.96
C TRP A 189 -18.59 -1.83 5.44
N LEU A 190 -18.36 -0.71 6.13
CA LEU A 190 -18.05 -0.66 7.56
C LEU A 190 -19.30 -0.40 8.43
N GLY A 191 -20.46 -0.13 7.82
CA GLY A 191 -21.73 0.06 8.53
C GLY A 191 -21.82 1.36 9.32
N PHE A 192 -21.14 2.41 8.88
CA PHE A 192 -21.17 3.73 9.55
C PHE A 192 -22.33 4.60 9.08
N ASP A 193 -22.77 5.51 9.96
CA ASP A 193 -23.67 6.60 9.57
C ASP A 193 -22.99 7.50 8.53
N HIS A 194 -23.56 7.48 7.33
CA HIS A 194 -23.00 8.13 6.15
C HIS A 194 -22.84 9.65 6.34
N SER A 195 -23.75 10.31 7.06
CA SER A 195 -23.73 11.77 7.19
C SER A 195 -22.48 12.24 7.94
N LYS A 196 -22.26 11.73 9.16
CA LYS A 196 -21.12 12.14 9.99
C LYS A 196 -19.79 11.62 9.45
N TYR A 197 -19.80 10.40 8.91
CA TYR A 197 -18.60 9.78 8.33
C TYR A 197 -18.11 10.54 7.09
N SER A 198 -19.00 10.84 6.15
CA SER A 198 -18.62 11.54 4.92
C SER A 198 -18.05 12.92 5.19
N GLN A 199 -18.64 13.69 6.09
CA GLN A 199 -18.17 15.03 6.45
C GLN A 199 -16.73 15.01 6.96
N GLU A 200 -16.40 14.09 7.87
CA GLU A 200 -15.04 13.96 8.40
C GLU A 200 -14.06 13.46 7.34
N CYS A 201 -14.45 12.49 6.52
CA CYS A 201 -13.58 12.00 5.45
C CYS A 201 -13.29 13.08 4.40
N TYR A 202 -14.29 13.84 3.95
CA TYR A 202 -14.08 14.96 3.04
C TYR A 202 -13.16 16.03 3.63
N ARG A 203 -13.31 16.33 4.92
CA ARG A 203 -12.42 17.27 5.62
C ARG A 203 -10.97 16.78 5.57
N LEU A 204 -10.73 15.49 5.81
CA LEU A 204 -9.39 14.90 5.78
C LEU A 204 -8.81 14.85 4.36
N TRP A 205 -9.60 14.47 3.36
CA TRP A 205 -9.16 14.44 1.96
C TRP A 205 -8.75 15.82 1.44
N ARG A 206 -9.46 16.89 1.85
CA ARG A 206 -9.09 18.27 1.49
C ARG A 206 -7.78 18.76 2.10
N CYS A 207 -7.33 18.11 3.18
CA CYS A 207 -6.03 18.39 3.79
C CYS A 207 -4.92 17.47 3.22
N ASP A 208 -5.29 16.44 2.48
CA ASP A 208 -4.37 15.45 1.96
C ASP A 208 -3.80 15.89 0.60
N SER A 209 -2.52 15.61 0.38
CA SER A 209 -1.84 16.00 -0.86
C SER A 209 -2.40 15.29 -2.10
N ALA A 210 -3.16 14.20 -1.93
CA ALA A 210 -3.88 13.54 -3.02
C ALA A 210 -4.87 14.48 -3.72
N ALA A 211 -5.41 15.49 -3.02
CA ALA A 211 -6.33 16.49 -3.56
C ALA A 211 -5.65 17.81 -3.96
N ILE A 212 -4.31 17.86 -4.01
CA ILE A 212 -3.56 19.13 -4.13
C ILE A 212 -3.90 19.94 -5.38
N GLY A 213 -4.27 19.29 -6.49
CA GLY A 213 -4.66 19.98 -7.72
C GLY A 213 -5.88 20.90 -7.52
N ALA A 214 -6.87 20.44 -6.76
CA ALA A 214 -8.03 21.25 -6.40
C ALA A 214 -7.70 22.24 -5.27
N GLN A 215 -6.96 21.78 -4.24
CA GLN A 215 -6.63 22.62 -3.08
C GLN A 215 -5.75 23.82 -3.43
N SER A 216 -4.83 23.66 -4.38
CA SER A 216 -3.96 24.75 -4.85
C SER A 216 -4.67 25.74 -5.78
N GLY A 217 -5.90 25.45 -6.21
CA GLY A 217 -6.59 26.22 -7.24
C GLY A 217 -6.02 26.03 -8.65
N LEU A 218 -5.23 24.98 -8.88
CA LEU A 218 -4.66 24.67 -10.19
C LEU A 218 -5.76 24.24 -11.18
N TYR A 219 -6.76 23.51 -10.68
CA TYR A 219 -7.97 23.13 -11.42
C TYR A 219 -9.18 23.62 -10.63
N ILE A 220 -10.04 24.42 -11.28
CA ILE A 220 -11.21 25.10 -10.68
C ILE A 220 -12.50 24.50 -11.25
#